data_AF-A0A9D0I979-F1
#
_entry.id   AF-A0A9D0I979-F1
#
_cell.length_a   1.000
_cell.length_b   1.000
_cell.length_c   1.000
_cell.angle_alpha   90.00
_cell.angle_beta   90.00
_cell.angle_gamma   90.00
#
_symmetry.space_group_name_H-M   'P 1'
#
loop_
_entity.id
_entity.type
_entity.pdbx_description
1 polymer ?
#
loop_
_entity_poly.entity_id
_entity_poly.type
_entity_poly.pdbx_seq_one_letter_code
_entity_poly.pdbx_strand_id
1 'polypeptide(L)'
;MKLRYALFLLLLTAATLSPAAGTTYQVEAVEDGDTLVLRIGGKSERVQLFGIDAPESVQNPKLKRDMARTGLDATTLLAIGQKATRHLQGLIRVGDAVRLEGDLGRRDKYGRISVI
;
A
#
# COMPACT_ATOMS: atom_id res chain seq x y z
N MET A 1 -17.81 -56.52 38.00
CA MET A 1 -18.79 -55.96 37.03
C MET A 1 -18.54 -54.45 36.97
N LYS A 2 -18.00 -53.92 35.87
CA LYS A 2 -18.78 -53.32 34.75
C LYS A 2 -19.72 -52.25 35.34
N LEU A 3 -19.68 -50.97 34.98
CA LEU A 3 -19.48 -50.39 33.67
C LEU A 3 -19.64 -48.86 33.85
N ARG A 4 -18.83 -48.06 33.14
CA ARG A 4 -19.16 -46.82 32.38
C ARG A 4 -20.20 -45.90 33.03
N TYR A 5 -19.97 -44.60 33.22
CA TYR A 5 -19.85 -43.62 32.13
C TYR A 5 -19.04 -42.43 32.64
N ALA A 6 -17.80 -42.33 32.16
CA ALA A 6 -17.14 -41.04 32.04
C ALA A 6 -17.98 -40.23 31.03
N LEU A 7 -18.91 -39.42 31.53
CA LEU A 7 -19.58 -38.39 30.73
C LEU A 7 -18.54 -37.28 30.54
N PHE A 8 -17.60 -37.56 29.65
CA PHE A 8 -16.70 -36.59 29.07
C PHE A 8 -17.59 -35.51 28.46
N LEU A 9 -17.66 -34.36 29.15
CA LEU A 9 -18.15 -33.11 28.59
C LEU A 9 -17.28 -32.82 27.37
N LEU A 10 -17.71 -33.30 26.21
CA LEU A 10 -17.23 -32.87 24.91
C LEU A 10 -17.71 -31.43 24.76
N LEU A 11 -16.95 -30.50 25.34
CA LEU A 11 -16.98 -29.08 25.02
C LEU A 11 -16.76 -28.99 23.51
N LEU A 12 -17.86 -28.85 22.78
CA LEU A 12 -17.89 -28.58 21.36
C LEU A 12 -17.30 -27.18 21.18
N THR A 13 -15.97 -27.10 21.10
CA THR A 13 -15.28 -25.91 20.63
C THR A 13 -15.61 -25.78 19.15
N ALA A 14 -16.70 -25.08 18.86
CA ALA A 14 -16.90 -24.49 17.56
C ALA A 14 -15.79 -23.45 17.38
N ALA A 15 -14.62 -23.89 16.90
CA ALA A 15 -13.59 -23.00 16.40
C ALA A 15 -14.22 -22.29 15.20
N THR A 16 -14.72 -21.08 15.43
CA THR A 16 -15.09 -20.19 14.35
C THR A 16 -13.82 -19.94 13.57
N LEU A 17 -13.67 -20.59 12.41
CA LEU A 17 -12.68 -20.20 11.41
C LEU A 17 -13.08 -18.80 10.95
N SER A 18 -12.62 -17.78 11.67
CA SER A 18 -12.57 -16.44 11.10
C SER A 18 -11.65 -16.54 9.89
N PRO A 19 -12.08 -16.12 8.69
CA PRO A 19 -11.15 -15.99 7.58
C PRO A 19 -9.98 -15.16 8.06
N ALA A 20 -8.75 -15.62 7.83
CA ALA A 20 -7.56 -14.87 8.19
C ALA A 20 -7.66 -13.52 7.50
N ALA A 21 -8.00 -12.47 8.25
CA ALA A 21 -7.96 -11.11 7.74
C ALA A 21 -6.53 -10.90 7.26
N GLY A 22 -6.37 -10.64 5.96
CA GLY A 22 -5.04 -10.41 5.38
C GLY A 22 -4.33 -9.29 6.13
N THR A 23 -3.01 -9.38 6.24
CA THR A 23 -2.21 -8.35 6.91
C THR A 23 -2.47 -6.99 6.29
N THR A 24 -2.86 -6.03 7.12
CA THR A 24 -3.05 -4.64 6.71
C THR A 24 -1.94 -3.75 7.26
N TYR A 25 -1.64 -2.68 6.53
CA TYR A 25 -0.62 -1.71 6.87
C TYR A 25 -1.24 -0.32 6.96
N GLN A 26 -0.80 0.47 7.93
CA GLN A 26 -1.34 1.81 8.15
C GLN A 26 -0.70 2.80 7.17
N VAL A 27 -1.53 3.62 6.54
CA VAL A 27 -1.09 4.73 5.70
C VAL A 27 -0.62 5.89 6.58
N GLU A 28 0.61 6.34 6.37
CA GLU A 28 1.21 7.47 7.08
C GLU A 28 1.24 8.74 6.24
N ALA A 29 1.43 8.60 4.92
CA ALA A 29 1.40 9.72 3.99
C ALA A 29 1.06 9.28 2.55
N VAL A 30 0.55 10.22 1.75
CA VAL A 30 0.49 10.15 0.30
C VAL A 30 1.54 11.12 -0.23
N GLU A 31 2.59 10.60 -0.88
CA GLU A 31 3.74 11.40 -1.31
C GLU A 31 3.48 12.06 -2.67
N ASP A 32 2.99 11.28 -3.65
CA ASP A 32 2.63 11.75 -4.98
C ASP A 32 1.46 10.92 -5.56
N GLY A 33 1.27 10.92 -6.89
CA GLY A 33 0.15 10.25 -7.54
C GLY A 33 0.24 8.72 -7.59
N ASP A 34 1.35 8.13 -7.17
CA ASP A 34 1.57 6.67 -7.22
C ASP A 34 2.45 6.13 -6.08
N THR A 35 2.90 6.98 -5.15
CA THR A 35 3.77 6.65 -4.03
C THR A 35 3.10 6.98 -2.69
N LEU A 36 3.10 5.99 -1.79
CA LEU A 36 2.59 6.06 -0.41
C LEU A 36 3.72 5.84 0.59
N VAL A 37 3.52 6.30 1.83
CA VAL A 37 4.33 5.92 2.98
C VAL A 37 3.48 5.10 3.93
N LEU A 38 3.91 3.88 4.23
CA LEU A 38 3.16 2.93 5.06
C LEU A 38 3.98 2.50 6.28
N ARG A 39 3.31 2.23 7.40
CA ARG A 39 3.93 1.60 8.58
C ARG A 39 4.03 0.09 8.37
N ILE A 40 5.22 -0.41 8.05
CA ILE A 40 5.50 -1.83 7.79
C ILE A 40 6.60 -2.28 8.77
N GLY A 41 6.32 -3.31 9.58
CA GLY A 41 7.30 -3.85 10.54
C GLY A 41 7.82 -2.79 11.54
N GLY A 42 6.97 -1.84 11.92
CA GLY A 42 7.34 -0.73 12.82
C GLY A 42 8.10 0.43 12.17
N LYS A 43 8.41 0.35 10.87
CA LYS A 43 9.14 1.38 10.12
C LYS A 43 8.24 2.07 9.09
N SER A 44 8.56 3.31 8.77
CA SER A 44 7.95 4.04 7.66
C SER A 44 8.64 3.60 6.36
N GLU A 45 7.92 2.89 5.50
CA GLU A 45 8.42 2.38 4.23
C GLU A 45 7.72 3.08 3.07
N ARG A 46 8.49 3.47 2.05
CA ARG A 46 7.94 4.04 0.82
C ARG A 46 7.50 2.93 -0.12
N VAL A 47 6.29 3.06 -0.64
CA VAL A 47 5.61 2.05 -1.43
C VAL A 47 5.12 2.65 -2.73
N GLN A 48 5.47 2.03 -3.86
CA GLN A 48 5.09 2.41 -5.21
C GLN A 48 3.98 1.49 -5.71
N LEU A 49 2.88 2.10 -6.17
CA LEU A 49 1.80 1.39 -6.87
C LEU A 49 2.33 0.82 -8.20
N PHE A 50 2.32 -0.49 -8.33
CA PHE A 50 2.83 -1.18 -9.50
C PHE A 50 2.00 -0.87 -10.74
N GLY A 51 2.67 -0.58 -11.86
CA GLY A 51 2.02 -0.27 -13.13
C GLY A 51 1.46 1.14 -13.26
N ILE A 52 1.62 1.99 -12.23
CA ILE A 52 1.24 3.41 -12.27
C ILE A 52 2.52 4.25 -12.25
N ASP A 53 2.64 5.19 -13.20
CA ASP A 53 3.74 6.16 -13.32
C ASP A 53 3.13 7.56 -13.50
N ALA A 54 2.75 8.18 -12.39
CA ALA A 54 2.20 9.53 -12.36
C ALA A 54 3.30 10.58 -12.59
N PRO A 55 2.98 11.73 -13.23
CA PRO A 55 3.85 12.88 -13.18
C PRO A 55 4.06 13.34 -11.73
N GLU A 56 5.25 13.85 -11.46
CA GLU A 56 5.64 14.33 -10.15
C GLU A 56 4.89 15.63 -9.83
N SER A 57 4.43 15.79 -8.59
CA SER A 57 3.71 17.00 -8.14
C SER A 57 4.66 18.17 -7.81
N VAL A 58 5.97 17.89 -7.73
CA VAL A 58 7.04 18.83 -7.40
C VAL A 58 8.20 18.70 -8.37
N GLN A 59 9.00 19.77 -8.50
CA GLN A 59 10.15 19.78 -9.40
C GLN A 59 11.24 18.83 -8.90
N ASN A 60 11.63 17.86 -9.73
CA ASN A 60 12.70 16.92 -9.42
C ASN A 60 13.46 16.47 -10.71
N PRO A 61 14.52 15.65 -10.60
CA PRO A 61 15.29 15.21 -11.77
C PRO A 61 14.49 14.41 -12.82
N LYS A 62 13.35 13.80 -12.47
CA LYS A 62 12.49 13.06 -13.41
C LYS A 62 11.74 14.02 -14.35
N LEU A 63 11.40 15.24 -13.89
CA LEU A 63 10.63 16.21 -14.67
C LEU A 63 11.21 16.46 -16.07
N LYS A 64 12.54 16.63 -16.20
CA LYS A 64 13.19 16.82 -17.51
C LYS A 64 12.98 15.62 -18.44
N ARG A 65 13.00 14.40 -17.90
CA ARG A 65 12.77 13.17 -18.68
C ARG A 65 11.30 13.08 -19.09
N ASP A 66 10.37 13.44 -18.21
CA ASP A 66 8.94 13.42 -18.52
C ASP A 66 8.58 14.47 -19.57
N MET A 67 9.18 15.68 -19.50
CA MET A 67 9.04 16.69 -20.56
C MET A 67 9.52 16.15 -21.90
N ALA A 68 10.70 15.51 -21.94
CA ALA A 68 11.24 14.93 -23.16
C ALA A 68 10.39 13.76 -23.70
N ARG A 69 9.83 12.94 -22.81
CA ARG A 69 9.00 11.78 -23.17
C ARG A 69 7.61 12.18 -23.68
N THR A 70 7.01 13.20 -23.08
CA THR A 70 5.61 13.57 -23.32
C THR A 70 5.45 14.77 -24.26
N GLY A 71 6.49 15.59 -24.42
CA GLY A 71 6.42 16.86 -25.13
C GLY A 71 5.71 17.98 -24.36
N LEU A 72 5.27 17.73 -23.11
CA LEU A 72 4.59 18.70 -22.28
C LEU A 72 5.60 19.59 -21.54
N ASP A 73 5.22 20.84 -21.29
CA ASP A 73 6.02 21.75 -20.48
C ASP A 73 5.98 21.38 -18.98
N ALA A 74 6.92 21.95 -18.22
CA ALA A 74 7.07 21.71 -16.80
C ALA A 74 5.80 22.06 -16.01
N THR A 75 5.17 23.20 -16.32
CA THR A 75 3.97 23.68 -15.61
C THR A 75 2.81 22.72 -15.78
N THR A 76 2.63 22.19 -16.99
CA THR A 76 1.58 21.22 -17.33
C THR A 76 1.81 19.91 -16.61
N LEU A 77 3.03 19.37 -16.63
CA LEU A 77 3.35 18.12 -15.93
C LEU A 77 3.17 18.23 -14.42
N LEU A 78 3.64 19.32 -13.81
CA LEU A 78 3.45 19.58 -12.37
C LEU A 78 1.95 19.71 -12.03
N ALA A 79 1.16 20.37 -12.88
CA ALA A 79 -0.29 20.48 -12.68
C ALA A 79 -0.99 19.12 -12.78
N ILE A 80 -0.56 18.25 -13.69
CA ILE A 80 -1.07 16.87 -13.79
C ILE A 80 -0.66 16.07 -12.55
N GLY A 81 0.60 16.17 -12.11
CA GLY A 81 1.07 15.49 -10.90
C GLY A 81 0.28 15.90 -9.66
N GLN A 82 0.03 17.21 -9.46
CA GLN A 82 -0.82 17.70 -8.38
C GLN A 82 -2.27 17.21 -8.46
N LYS A 83 -2.81 16.98 -9.67
CA LYS A 83 -4.14 16.40 -9.83
C LYS A 83 -4.13 14.91 -9.48
N ALA A 84 -3.10 14.17 -9.91
CA ALA A 84 -2.92 12.75 -9.58
C ALA A 84 -2.76 12.53 -8.07
N THR A 85 -1.90 13.30 -7.41
CA THR A 85 -1.72 13.25 -5.95
C THR A 85 -3.02 13.54 -5.21
N ARG A 86 -3.76 14.59 -5.61
CA ARG A 86 -5.07 14.90 -5.00
C ARG A 86 -6.10 13.80 -5.24
N HIS A 87 -6.08 13.15 -6.40
CA HIS A 87 -6.95 12.03 -6.67
C HIS A 87 -6.66 10.86 -5.74
N LEU A 88 -5.39 10.48 -5.58
CA LEU A 88 -4.99 9.42 -4.65
C LEU A 88 -5.35 9.76 -3.19
N GLN A 89 -5.13 11.00 -2.76
CA GLN A 89 -5.56 11.51 -1.45
C GLN A 89 -7.09 11.46 -1.24
N GLY A 90 -7.88 11.50 -2.33
CA GLY A 90 -9.32 11.32 -2.29
C GLY A 90 -9.76 9.86 -2.12
N LEU A 91 -8.92 8.91 -2.54
CA LEU A 91 -9.17 7.47 -2.45
C LEU A 91 -8.65 6.86 -1.14
N ILE A 92 -7.51 7.35 -0.65
CA ILE A 92 -6.79 6.83 0.52
C ILE A 92 -6.41 7.99 1.43
N ARG A 93 -6.73 7.87 2.72
CA ARG A 93 -6.44 8.86 3.76
C ARG A 93 -5.34 8.37 4.70
N VAL A 94 -4.65 9.32 5.30
CA VAL A 94 -3.73 9.04 6.41
C VAL A 94 -4.52 8.37 7.54
N GLY A 95 -3.99 7.25 8.04
CA GLY A 95 -4.62 6.42 9.05
C GLY A 95 -5.40 5.23 8.49
N ASP A 96 -5.69 5.19 7.19
CA ASP A 96 -6.36 4.05 6.57
C ASP A 96 -5.50 2.78 6.67
N ALA A 97 -6.18 1.64 6.76
CA ALA A 97 -5.55 0.32 6.74
C ALA A 97 -5.67 -0.27 5.33
N VAL A 98 -4.53 -0.53 4.67
CA VAL A 98 -4.48 -1.06 3.31
C VAL A 98 -3.90 -2.47 3.29
N ARG A 99 -4.39 -3.33 2.40
CA ARG A 99 -3.76 -4.61 2.08
C ARG A 99 -2.81 -4.40 0.92
N LEU A 100 -1.65 -5.07 0.97
CA LEU A 100 -0.65 -5.02 -0.10
C LEU A 100 -0.50 -6.40 -0.74
N GLU A 101 -0.33 -6.42 -2.05
CA GLU A 101 0.02 -7.62 -2.80
C GLU A 101 1.38 -7.42 -3.49
N GLY A 102 2.37 -8.25 -3.14
CA GLY A 102 3.73 -8.15 -3.69
C GLY A 102 4.82 -8.68 -2.76
N ASP A 103 6.08 -8.57 -3.19
CA ASP A 103 7.25 -8.94 -2.39
C ASP A 103 7.72 -7.74 -1.55
N LEU A 104 7.37 -7.76 -0.26
CA LEU A 104 7.76 -6.71 0.70
C LEU A 104 9.25 -6.71 1.05
N GLY A 105 10.04 -7.69 0.60
CA GLY A 105 11.50 -7.72 0.75
C GLY A 105 12.24 -7.07 -0.42
N ARG A 106 11.58 -6.91 -1.57
CA ARG A 106 12.19 -6.33 -2.77
C ARG A 106 12.12 -4.80 -2.74
N ARG A 107 13.17 -4.15 -3.21
CA ARG A 107 13.27 -2.69 -3.34
C ARG A 107 13.72 -2.30 -4.74
N ASP A 108 13.21 -1.19 -5.24
CA ASP A 108 13.73 -0.56 -6.46
C ASP A 108 15.01 0.23 -6.18
N LYS A 109 15.60 0.83 -7.23
CA LYS A 109 16.83 1.65 -7.12
C LYS A 109 16.68 2.92 -6.27
N TYR A 110 15.45 3.29 -5.91
CA TYR A 110 15.11 4.43 -5.05
C TYR A 110 14.75 3.99 -3.63
N GLY A 111 14.83 2.70 -3.32
CA GLY A 111 14.51 2.14 -2.00
C GLY A 111 13.01 1.97 -1.75
N ARG A 112 12.17 1.95 -2.79
CA ARG A 112 10.71 1.78 -2.66
C ARG A 112 10.30 0.32 -2.82
N ILE A 113 9.24 -0.09 -2.14
CA ILE A 113 8.60 -1.40 -2.33
C ILE A 113 7.58 -1.29 -3.46
N SER A 114 7.61 -2.18 -4.45
CA SER A 114 6.59 -2.18 -5.51
C SER A 114 5.50 -3.19 -5.16
N VAL A 115 4.26 -2.71 -5.06
CA VAL A 115 3.11 -3.51 -4.65
C VAL A 115 1.86 -3.11 -5.43
N ILE A 116 0.85 -3.97 -5.37
CA ILE A 116 -0.52 -3.71 -5.81
C ILE A 116 -1.39 -3.45 -4.58
#